data_AF-A0A853IDH6-F1
#
_entry.id   AF-A0A853IDH6-F1
#
_cell.length_a   1.000
_cell.length_b   1.000
_cell.length_c   1.000
_cell.angle_alpha   90.00
_cell.angle_beta   90.00
_cell.angle_gamma   90.00
#
_symmetry.space_group_name_H-M   'P 1'
#
loop_
_entity.id
_entity.type
_entity.pdbx_description
1 polymer ?
#
loop_
_entity_poly.entity_id
_entity_poly.type
_entity_poly.pdbx_seq_one_letter_code
_entity_poly.pdbx_strand_id
1 'polypeptide(L)'
;MILKKILPIALVTTLSTAVSADSWSEDFTKDFKPEVATYLAKWYEDNYSNYSYIYRKFCFCPESGKSFTVDVRDNEVKKVTYTDTNEKVPESYMNTFDTIDGLFADLIKANKSAHKINVQFNERFGNPSSVYIDHDPRIADEETAYSIDQIYVMLP
;
A
#
# COMPACT_ATOMS: atom_id res chain seq x y z
N MET A 1 7.50 -5.00 75.94
CA MET A 1 6.89 -6.20 75.32
C MET A 1 6.72 -5.90 73.84
N ILE A 2 7.22 -6.80 73.00
CA ILE A 2 7.54 -6.64 71.57
C ILE A 2 6.26 -6.74 70.72
N LEU A 3 6.11 -5.92 69.67
CA LEU A 3 5.64 -6.34 68.32
C LEU A 3 5.68 -5.13 67.36
N LYS A 4 6.73 -5.01 66.55
CA LYS A 4 6.82 -5.36 65.11
C LYS A 4 6.15 -4.36 64.15
N LYS A 5 7.05 -3.63 63.47
CA LYS A 5 6.89 -2.92 62.19
C LYS A 5 6.14 -3.77 61.16
N ILE A 6 5.23 -3.14 60.41
CA ILE A 6 4.96 -3.48 59.00
C ILE A 6 4.74 -2.16 58.25
N LEU A 7 5.67 -1.85 57.36
CA LEU A 7 5.57 -0.76 56.39
C LEU A 7 4.66 -1.25 55.24
N PRO A 8 3.68 -0.48 54.74
CA PRO A 8 2.97 -0.90 53.54
C PRO A 8 3.89 -0.69 52.33
N ILE A 9 4.19 -1.80 51.65
CA ILE A 9 4.82 -1.81 50.34
C ILE A 9 3.83 -1.14 49.38
N ALA A 10 4.15 0.06 48.92
CA ALA A 10 3.41 0.70 47.84
C ALA A 10 3.67 -0.12 46.57
N LEU A 11 2.67 -0.90 46.15
CA LEU A 11 2.69 -1.61 44.88
C LEU A 11 2.61 -0.56 43.77
N VAL A 12 3.74 -0.28 43.11
CA VAL A 12 3.74 0.51 41.88
C VAL A 12 3.10 -0.35 40.80
N THR A 13 1.82 -0.15 40.55
CA THR A 13 1.14 -0.71 39.39
C THR A 13 1.65 0.01 38.16
N THR A 14 2.62 -0.58 37.46
CA THR A 14 2.93 -0.21 36.09
C THR A 14 1.71 -0.52 35.24
N LEU A 15 0.95 0.49 34.82
CA LEU A 15 0.03 0.33 33.71
C LEU A 15 0.90 0.06 32.47
N SER A 16 1.07 -1.22 32.11
CA SER A 16 1.33 -1.58 30.72
C SER A 16 0.07 -1.20 29.97
N THR A 17 0.08 -0.03 29.33
CA THR A 17 -0.79 0.19 28.17
C THR A 17 -0.29 -0.78 27.11
N ALA A 18 -0.87 -1.98 27.07
CA ALA A 18 -0.84 -2.77 25.87
C ALA A 18 -1.47 -1.87 24.79
N VAL A 19 -0.64 -1.37 23.87
CA VAL A 19 -1.13 -0.95 22.57
C VAL A 19 -1.87 -2.18 22.06
N SER A 20 -3.20 -2.12 22.02
CA SER A 20 -3.95 -3.04 21.17
C SER A 20 -3.30 -2.88 19.81
N ALA A 21 -2.60 -3.91 19.34
CA ALA A 21 -2.39 -4.05 17.93
C ALA A 21 -3.80 -3.99 17.34
N ASP A 22 -4.11 -2.90 16.63
CA ASP A 22 -5.38 -2.78 15.92
C ASP A 22 -5.58 -4.11 15.21
N SER A 23 -6.74 -4.72 15.46
CA SER A 23 -7.10 -5.99 14.83
C SER A 23 -6.86 -5.79 13.34
N TRP A 24 -5.83 -6.46 12.81
CA TRP A 24 -5.58 -6.56 11.39
C TRP A 24 -6.93 -6.75 10.73
N SER A 25 -7.33 -5.78 9.91
CA SER A 25 -8.69 -5.61 9.45
C SER A 25 -9.26 -6.94 8.99
N GLU A 26 -10.51 -7.23 9.37
CA GLU A 26 -11.25 -8.41 8.87
C GLU A 26 -11.51 -8.37 7.35
N ASP A 27 -10.87 -7.45 6.64
CA ASP A 27 -10.86 -7.32 5.19
C ASP A 27 -10.02 -8.38 4.48
N PHE A 28 -9.15 -9.10 5.22
CA PHE A 28 -8.41 -10.22 4.66
C PHE A 28 -9.27 -11.48 4.66
N THR A 29 -9.89 -11.77 3.52
CA THR A 29 -10.55 -13.06 3.32
C THR A 29 -9.50 -14.19 3.36
N LYS A 30 -9.92 -15.38 3.78
CA LYS A 30 -9.07 -16.59 3.77
C LYS A 30 -8.45 -16.89 2.38
N ASP A 31 -9.06 -16.36 1.33
CA ASP A 31 -8.65 -16.54 -0.06
C ASP A 31 -7.76 -15.39 -0.57
N PHE A 32 -7.53 -14.34 0.23
CA PHE A 32 -6.50 -13.36 -0.09
C PHE A 32 -5.15 -14.05 0.01
N LYS A 33 -4.36 -13.99 -1.08
CA LYS A 33 -3.03 -14.58 -1.08
C LYS A 33 -2.26 -14.05 0.13
N PRO A 34 -1.78 -14.92 1.04
CA PRO A 34 -1.14 -14.50 2.29
C PRO A 34 0.07 -13.57 2.05
N GLU A 35 0.62 -13.61 0.84
CA GLU A 35 1.65 -12.72 0.33
C GLU A 35 1.24 -11.24 0.41
N VAL A 36 0.01 -10.87 0.04
CA VAL A 36 -0.38 -9.45 0.00
C VAL A 36 -0.43 -8.85 1.42
N ALA A 37 -0.98 -9.56 2.40
CA ALA A 37 -0.96 -9.12 3.79
C ALA A 37 0.47 -9.03 4.35
N THR A 38 1.35 -9.97 3.97
CA THR A 38 2.77 -9.95 4.35
C THR A 38 3.48 -8.72 3.81
N TYR A 39 3.29 -8.41 2.52
CA TYR A 39 3.94 -7.28 1.87
C TYR A 39 3.33 -5.93 2.25
N LEU A 40 2.03 -5.91 2.55
CA LEU A 40 1.38 -4.77 3.20
C LEU A 40 2.04 -4.47 4.54
N ALA A 41 2.17 -5.47 5.42
CA ALA A 41 2.82 -5.30 6.71
C ALA A 41 4.23 -4.72 6.59
N LYS A 42 5.00 -5.24 5.63
CA LYS A 42 6.35 -4.75 5.34
C LYS A 42 6.36 -3.28 4.89
N TRP A 43 5.46 -2.90 3.97
CA TRP A 43 5.36 -1.52 3.51
C TRP A 43 4.98 -0.56 4.66
N TYR A 44 4.06 -0.98 5.53
CA TYR A 44 3.61 -0.18 6.68
C TYR A 44 4.64 -0.08 7.80
N GLU A 45 5.52 -1.08 7.97
CA GLU A 45 6.57 -1.10 9.01
C GLU A 45 7.50 0.12 8.89
N ASP A 46 7.83 0.51 7.65
CA ASP A 46 8.75 1.62 7.38
C ASP A 46 8.05 3.00 7.36
N ASN A 47 6.71 3.03 7.34
CA ASN A 47 5.88 4.25 7.39
C ASN A 47 6.32 5.35 6.40
N TYR A 48 6.55 4.98 5.14
CA TYR A 48 6.99 5.92 4.09
C TYR A 48 5.88 6.91 3.73
N SER A 49 6.13 8.21 3.95
CA SER A 49 5.19 9.27 3.55
C SER A 49 5.63 10.13 2.37
N ASN A 50 6.90 10.02 1.99
CA ASN A 50 7.53 10.79 0.93
C ASN A 50 8.33 9.86 0.03
N TYR A 51 7.92 9.75 -1.23
CA TYR A 51 8.59 8.90 -2.21
C TYR A 51 8.22 9.30 -3.64
N SER A 52 8.96 8.78 -4.61
CA SER A 52 8.54 8.78 -6.00
C SER A 52 8.67 7.38 -6.60
N TYR A 53 7.91 7.11 -7.65
CA TYR A 53 7.99 5.84 -8.37
C TYR A 53 7.60 6.01 -9.83
N ILE A 54 8.04 5.09 -10.69
CA ILE A 54 7.61 5.01 -12.08
C ILE A 54 6.39 4.10 -12.15
N TYR A 55 5.29 4.62 -12.66
CA TYR A 55 4.06 3.90 -12.91
C TYR A 55 3.86 3.65 -14.40
N ARG A 56 3.42 2.45 -14.75
CA ARG A 56 3.01 2.12 -16.12
C ARG A 56 1.73 1.30 -16.10
N LYS A 57 0.69 1.77 -16.79
CA LYS A 57 -0.59 1.06 -16.90
C LYS A 57 -0.75 0.47 -18.29
N PHE A 58 -1.29 -0.74 -18.36
CA PHE A 58 -1.73 -1.38 -19.59
C PHE A 58 -3.25 -1.56 -19.52
N CYS A 59 -3.95 -0.83 -20.38
CA CYS A 59 -5.42 -0.89 -20.53
C CYS A 59 -5.83 -0.64 -21.97
N PHE A 60 -7.12 -0.81 -22.28
CA PHE A 60 -7.73 -0.27 -23.50
C PHE A 60 -8.03 1.23 -23.32
N CYS A 61 -6.98 2.05 -23.32
CA CYS A 61 -7.02 3.47 -22.98
C CYS A 61 -5.93 4.25 -23.75
N PRO A 62 -6.07 5.57 -23.99
CA PRO A 62 -5.10 6.35 -24.77
C PRO A 62 -3.66 6.36 -24.21
N GLU A 63 -3.53 6.25 -22.89
CA GLU A 63 -2.26 6.34 -22.18
C GLU A 63 -1.62 4.97 -21.93
N SER A 64 -2.19 3.91 -22.50
CA SER A 64 -1.71 2.54 -22.32
C SER A 64 -0.25 2.39 -22.71
N GLY A 65 0.53 1.78 -21.83
CA GLY A 65 1.95 1.52 -22.03
C GLY A 65 2.85 2.75 -21.89
N LYS A 66 2.33 3.94 -21.59
CA LYS A 66 3.15 5.10 -21.22
C LYS A 66 3.62 5.01 -19.78
N SER A 67 4.76 5.62 -19.49
CA SER A 67 5.38 5.63 -18.17
C SER A 67 5.30 7.02 -17.54
N PHE A 68 5.06 7.04 -16.23
CA PHE A 68 4.82 8.25 -15.46
C PHE A 68 5.67 8.24 -14.19
N THR A 69 6.34 9.36 -13.90
CA THR A 69 6.92 9.59 -12.57
C THR A 69 5.82 10.12 -11.67
N VAL A 70 5.50 9.40 -10.61
CA VAL A 70 4.54 9.81 -9.58
C VAL A 70 5.31 10.26 -8.35
N ASP A 71 5.10 11.51 -7.93
CA ASP A 71 5.66 12.10 -6.72
C ASP A 71 4.60 12.15 -5.62
N VAL A 72 4.86 11.41 -4.54
CA VAL A 72 4.03 11.38 -3.33
C VAL A 72 4.71 12.15 -2.21
N ARG A 73 4.02 13.11 -1.61
CA ARG A 73 4.48 13.85 -0.43
C ARG A 73 3.37 13.92 0.60
N ASP A 74 3.72 13.75 1.86
CA ASP A 74 2.77 13.73 2.98
C ASP A 74 1.59 12.77 2.73
N ASN A 75 1.87 11.58 2.19
CA ASN A 75 0.86 10.57 1.80
C ASN A 75 -0.17 11.04 0.77
N GLU A 76 0.18 12.01 -0.08
CA GLU A 76 -0.67 12.45 -1.19
C GLU A 76 0.12 12.54 -2.50
N VAL A 77 -0.50 12.13 -3.60
CA VAL A 77 0.06 12.34 -4.94
C VAL A 77 0.07 13.84 -5.24
N LYS A 78 1.24 14.46 -5.24
CA LYS A 78 1.39 15.92 -5.46
C LYS A 78 1.66 16.27 -6.92
N LYS A 79 2.31 15.38 -7.65
CA LYS A 79 2.74 15.65 -9.03
C LYS A 79 2.90 14.34 -9.79
N VAL A 80 2.48 14.36 -11.05
CA VAL A 80 2.74 13.28 -11.99
C VAL A 80 3.25 13.87 -13.30
N THR A 81 4.30 13.28 -13.86
CA THR A 81 4.89 13.69 -15.14
C THR A 81 5.13 12.51 -16.05
N TYR A 82 5.01 12.74 -17.36
CA TYR A 82 5.47 11.79 -18.36
C TYR A 82 6.99 11.60 -18.26
N THR A 83 7.49 10.36 -18.26
CA THR A 83 8.93 10.09 -18.08
C THR A 83 9.77 10.51 -19.29
N ASP A 84 9.19 10.53 -20.48
CA ASP A 84 9.86 10.85 -21.75
C ASP A 84 9.97 12.37 -21.98
N THR A 85 8.94 13.14 -21.64
CA THR A 85 8.92 14.60 -21.86
C THR A 85 9.16 15.42 -20.59
N ASN A 86 9.00 14.83 -19.40
CA ASN A 86 8.93 15.52 -18.11
C ASN A 86 7.78 16.53 -17.99
N GLU A 87 6.83 16.54 -18.93
CA GLU A 87 5.65 17.38 -18.85
C GLU A 87 4.68 16.84 -17.79
N LYS A 88 4.00 17.76 -17.09
CA LYS A 88 2.95 17.39 -16.13
C LYS A 88 1.79 16.77 -16.87
N VAL A 89 1.19 15.74 -16.29
CA VAL A 89 -0.09 15.22 -16.78
C VAL A 89 -1.19 16.27 -16.60
N PRO A 90 -2.23 16.28 -17.46
CA PRO A 90 -3.41 17.11 -17.23
C PRO A 90 -4.05 16.84 -15.87
N GLU A 91 -4.58 17.88 -15.22
CA GLU A 91 -5.22 17.73 -13.90
C GLU A 91 -6.37 16.71 -13.92
N SER A 92 -7.14 16.67 -15.01
CA SER A 92 -8.21 15.68 -15.22
C SER A 92 -7.72 14.22 -15.21
N TYR A 93 -6.42 14.00 -15.41
CA TYR A 93 -5.80 12.66 -15.43
C TYR A 93 -5.15 12.27 -14.10
N MET A 94 -4.99 13.21 -13.16
CA MET A 94 -4.34 12.97 -11.86
C MET A 94 -5.00 11.86 -11.05
N ASN A 95 -6.34 11.72 -11.13
CA ASN A 95 -7.10 10.69 -10.43
C ASN A 95 -6.84 9.25 -10.89
N THR A 96 -5.96 9.05 -11.89
CA THR A 96 -5.53 7.72 -12.35
C THR A 96 -4.38 7.16 -11.50
N PHE A 97 -3.71 8.01 -10.73
CA PHE A 97 -2.53 7.67 -9.95
C PHE A 97 -2.88 7.73 -8.46
N ASP A 98 -2.23 6.88 -7.68
CA ASP A 98 -2.50 6.75 -6.25
C ASP A 98 -1.21 6.56 -5.47
N THR A 99 -1.26 6.73 -4.17
CA THR A 99 -0.23 6.27 -3.25
C THR A 99 -0.10 4.75 -3.26
N ILE A 100 1.03 4.21 -2.78
CA ILE A 100 1.17 2.76 -2.58
C ILE A 100 0.10 2.22 -1.63
N ASP A 101 -0.28 2.98 -0.59
CA ASP A 101 -1.37 2.66 0.34
C ASP A 101 -2.70 2.49 -0.41
N GLY A 102 -3.03 3.45 -1.28
CA GLY A 102 -4.24 3.38 -2.11
C GLY A 102 -4.22 2.20 -3.09
N LEU A 103 -3.07 1.90 -3.69
CA LEU A 103 -2.92 0.71 -4.54
C LEU A 103 -3.09 -0.60 -3.76
N PHE A 104 -2.66 -0.67 -2.50
CA PHE A 104 -2.98 -1.79 -1.62
C PHE A 104 -4.47 -1.88 -1.30
N ALA A 105 -5.12 -0.75 -1.03
CA ALA A 105 -6.56 -0.70 -0.80
C ALA A 105 -7.35 -1.21 -2.02
N ASP A 106 -6.93 -0.84 -3.22
CA ASP A 106 -7.49 -1.35 -4.48
C ASP A 106 -7.31 -2.86 -4.64
N LEU A 107 -6.13 -3.40 -4.31
CA LEU A 107 -5.89 -4.85 -4.32
C LEU A 107 -6.78 -5.60 -3.31
N ILE A 108 -6.93 -5.06 -2.10
CA ILE A 108 -7.81 -5.62 -1.06
C ILE A 108 -9.27 -5.61 -1.54
N LYS A 109 -9.72 -4.51 -2.13
CA LYS A 109 -11.07 -4.39 -2.69
C LYS A 109 -11.28 -5.37 -3.84
N ALA A 110 -10.35 -5.44 -4.79
CA ALA A 110 -10.43 -6.35 -5.92
C ALA A 110 -10.51 -7.82 -5.47
N ASN A 111 -9.79 -8.19 -4.41
CA ASN A 111 -9.83 -9.54 -3.88
C ASN A 111 -11.22 -10.00 -3.41
N LYS A 112 -12.11 -9.07 -3.06
CA LYS A 112 -13.46 -9.41 -2.62
C LYS A 112 -14.35 -9.90 -3.76
N SER A 113 -14.02 -9.60 -5.02
CA SER A 113 -14.93 -9.83 -6.15
C SER A 113 -14.27 -10.26 -7.47
N ALA A 114 -12.97 -10.06 -7.65
CA ALA A 114 -12.30 -10.36 -8.92
C ALA A 114 -12.20 -11.87 -9.16
N HIS A 115 -12.31 -12.28 -10.42
CA HIS A 115 -12.10 -13.66 -10.82
C HIS A 115 -10.64 -14.10 -10.61
N LYS A 116 -9.68 -13.22 -10.93
CA LYS A 116 -8.26 -13.54 -10.87
C LYS A 116 -7.42 -12.32 -10.53
N ILE A 117 -6.46 -12.52 -9.63
CA ILE A 117 -5.44 -11.54 -9.27
C ILE A 117 -4.05 -12.18 -9.32
N ASN A 118 -3.18 -11.58 -10.11
CA ASN A 118 -1.76 -11.85 -10.16
C ASN A 118 -1.01 -10.61 -9.71
N VAL A 119 -0.31 -10.70 -8.59
CA VAL A 119 0.52 -9.62 -8.06
C VAL A 119 1.91 -10.14 -7.78
N GLN A 120 2.91 -9.31 -8.08
CA GLN A 120 4.28 -9.45 -7.63
C GLN A 120 4.62 -8.26 -6.74
N PHE A 121 5.54 -8.46 -5.81
CA PHE A 121 5.94 -7.44 -4.85
C PHE A 121 7.42 -7.15 -4.95
N ASN A 122 7.78 -5.93 -4.58
CA ASN A 122 9.17 -5.53 -4.38
C ASN A 122 9.67 -6.08 -3.03
N GLU A 123 10.62 -7.00 -3.03
CA GLU A 123 11.13 -7.61 -1.78
C GLU A 123 11.83 -6.63 -0.84
N ARG A 124 12.34 -5.50 -1.36
CA ARG A 124 13.03 -4.49 -0.56
C ARG A 124 12.06 -3.59 0.18
N PHE A 125 11.09 -3.01 -0.53
CA PHE A 125 10.19 -1.99 0.01
C PHE A 125 8.79 -2.51 0.36
N GLY A 126 8.38 -3.64 -0.21
CA GLY A 126 7.09 -4.25 0.03
C GLY A 126 5.95 -3.77 -0.87
N ASN A 127 6.14 -2.71 -1.66
CA ASN A 127 5.11 -2.25 -2.60
C ASN A 127 4.78 -3.29 -3.69
N PRO A 128 3.56 -3.29 -4.25
CA PRO A 128 3.26 -4.04 -5.48
C PRO A 128 4.18 -3.57 -6.61
N SER A 129 4.82 -4.49 -7.34
CA SER A 129 5.71 -4.18 -8.46
C SER A 129 5.07 -4.51 -9.82
N SER A 130 4.18 -5.49 -9.86
CA SER A 130 3.39 -5.83 -11.05
C SER A 130 2.04 -6.37 -10.60
N VAL A 131 0.96 -5.86 -11.20
CA VAL A 131 -0.41 -6.23 -10.88
C VAL A 131 -1.17 -6.51 -12.17
N TYR A 132 -1.95 -7.58 -12.15
CA TYR A 132 -2.96 -7.93 -13.13
C TYR A 132 -4.21 -8.41 -12.40
N ILE A 133 -5.34 -7.79 -12.73
CA ILE A 133 -6.67 -8.07 -12.17
C ILE A 133 -7.61 -8.33 -13.34
N ASP A 134 -8.30 -9.45 -13.29
CA ASP A 134 -9.40 -9.84 -14.19
C ASP A 134 -10.63 -10.05 -13.31
N HIS A 135 -11.66 -9.23 -13.53
CA HIS A 135 -12.88 -9.20 -12.73
C HIS A 135 -13.90 -10.26 -13.17
N ASP A 136 -14.12 -10.46 -14.47
CA ASP A 136 -14.96 -11.51 -15.05
C ASP A 136 -14.28 -12.09 -16.32
N PRO A 137 -13.99 -13.40 -16.36
CA PRO A 137 -13.21 -14.02 -17.45
C PRO A 137 -13.97 -14.05 -18.80
N ARG A 138 -15.18 -13.49 -18.86
CA ARG A 138 -16.04 -13.43 -20.04
C ARG A 138 -16.25 -12.01 -20.54
N ILE A 139 -15.72 -10.99 -19.87
CA ILE A 139 -15.83 -9.59 -20.27
C ILE A 139 -14.45 -9.11 -20.68
N ALA A 140 -14.28 -8.72 -21.95
CA ALA A 140 -13.02 -8.16 -22.42
C ALA A 140 -12.89 -6.68 -22.01
N ASP A 141 -11.65 -6.22 -21.87
CA ASP A 141 -11.24 -4.82 -21.67
C ASP A 141 -11.63 -4.22 -20.31
N GLU A 142 -12.08 -5.04 -19.35
CA GLU A 142 -12.25 -4.65 -17.94
C GLU A 142 -10.98 -4.85 -17.12
N GLU A 143 -10.04 -5.66 -17.63
CA GLU A 143 -8.86 -6.06 -16.90
C GLU A 143 -7.94 -4.87 -16.60
N THR A 144 -7.41 -4.84 -15.39
CA THR A 144 -6.49 -3.82 -14.95
C THR A 144 -5.10 -4.42 -14.80
N ALA A 145 -4.14 -3.89 -15.57
CA ALA A 145 -2.73 -4.24 -15.45
C ALA A 145 -1.85 -3.01 -15.25
N TYR A 146 -0.92 -3.07 -14.30
CA TYR A 146 0.08 -2.02 -14.11
C TYR A 146 1.39 -2.55 -13.53
N SER A 147 2.46 -1.77 -13.69
CA SER A 147 3.75 -1.97 -13.02
C SER A 147 4.19 -0.73 -12.25
N ILE A 148 4.95 -0.99 -11.19
CA ILE A 148 5.65 0.02 -10.40
C ILE A 148 7.13 -0.32 -10.41
N ASP A 149 7.91 0.60 -10.94
CA ASP A 149 9.34 0.49 -11.11
C ASP A 149 10.05 1.67 -10.45
N GLN A 150 11.35 1.55 -10.19
CA GLN A 150 12.21 2.66 -9.73
C GLN A 150 11.61 3.47 -8.58
N ILE A 151 11.23 2.80 -7.48
CA ILE A 151 10.78 3.50 -6.28
C ILE A 151 11.97 4.13 -5.54
N TYR A 152 11.82 5.41 -5.20
CA TYR A 152 12.77 6.22 -4.45
C TYR A 152 12.11 6.75 -3.19
N VAL A 153 12.35 6.10 -2.05
CA VAL A 153 11.88 6.57 -0.74
C VAL A 153 12.75 7.71 -0.23
N MET A 154 12.12 8.73 0.33
CA MET A 154 12.80 9.85 0.96
C MET A 154 12.81 9.60 2.47
N LEU A 155 13.99 9.28 3.00
CA LEU A 155 14.15 9.13 4.44
C LEU A 155 13.99 10.49 5.12
N PRO A 156 13.36 10.55 6.30
CA PRO A 156 13.18 11.77 7.08
C PRO A 156 14.50 12.42 7.49
#